data_AF-A0A6V7M1Y4-F1
#
_entry.id   AF-A0A6V7M1Y4-F1
#
_cell.length_a   1.000
_cell.length_b   1.000
_cell.length_c   1.000
_cell.angle_alpha   90.00
_cell.angle_beta   90.00
_cell.angle_gamma   90.00
#
_symmetry.space_group_name_H-M   'P 1'
#
loop_
_entity.id
_entity.type
_entity.pdbx_description
1 polymer ?
#
loop_
_entity_poly.entity_id
_entity_poly.type
_entity_poly.pdbx_seq_one_letter_code
_entity_poly.pdbx_strand_id
1 'polypeptide(L)' 'ELNRLRRAALSMGFVELLEGLASIFERECTLLPPNLHLDCTIQMGHVAEMLRKPYSRELKNNITPVRTQFHKGDQ' A
#
# COMPACT_ATOMS: atom_id res chain seq x y z
N GLU A 1 -1.35 -5.31 8.71
CA GLU A 1 -0.53 -6.31 7.97
C GLU A 1 0.59 -5.69 7.12
N LEU A 2 0.29 -4.84 6.14
CA LEU A 2 1.28 -4.24 5.22
C LEU A 2 2.55 -3.70 5.91
N ASN A 3 2.39 -2.79 6.88
CA ASN A 3 3.53 -2.21 7.58
C ASN A 3 4.34 -3.23 8.40
N ARG A 4 3.71 -4.32 8.86
CA ARG A 4 4.42 -5.41 9.56
C ARG A 4 5.30 -6.18 8.58
N LEU A 5 4.76 -6.55 7.42
CA LEU A 5 5.51 -7.21 6.36
C LEU A 5 6.65 -6.32 5.85
N ARG A 6 6.38 -5.02 5.62
CA ARG A 6 7.39 -4.03 5.22
C ARG A 6 8.55 -3.99 6.21
N ARG A 7 8.26 -3.85 7.50
CA ARG A 7 9.31 -3.81 8.54
C ARG A 7 10.11 -5.11 8.57
N ALA A 8 9.46 -6.27 8.49
CA ALA A 8 10.15 -7.55 8.45
C ALA A 8 11.10 -7.66 7.24
N ALA A 9 10.62 -7.30 6.05
CA ALA A 9 11.43 -7.29 4.81
C ALA A 9 12.66 -6.39 4.94
N LEU A 10 12.49 -5.17 5.47
CA LEU A 10 13.59 -4.23 5.68
C LEU A 10 14.60 -4.72 6.72
N SER A 11 14.13 -5.30 7.82
CA SER A 11 15.01 -5.88 8.85
C SER A 11 15.86 -7.03 8.32
N MET A 12 15.41 -7.73 7.27
CA MET A 12 16.16 -8.81 6.61
C MET A 12 16.98 -8.33 5.41
N GLY A 13 16.91 -7.04 5.04
CA GLY A 13 17.55 -6.50 3.84
C GLY A 13 16.86 -6.88 2.52
N PHE A 14 15.66 -7.48 2.57
CA PHE A 14 14.93 -7.93 1.39
C PHE A 14 14.05 -6.82 0.78
N VAL A 15 14.69 -5.76 0.28
CA VAL A 15 13.98 -4.57 -0.24
C VAL A 15 13.17 -4.88 -1.50
N GLU A 16 13.65 -5.80 -2.35
CA GLU A 16 12.97 -6.21 -3.59
C GLU A 16 11.58 -6.81 -3.34
N LEU A 17 11.33 -7.36 -2.15
CA LEU A 17 10.00 -7.83 -1.76
C LEU A 17 8.96 -6.68 -1.77
N LEU A 18 9.37 -5.45 -1.46
CA LEU A 18 8.47 -4.30 -1.51
C LEU A 18 8.05 -3.98 -2.95
N GLU A 19 8.95 -4.16 -3.92
CA GLU A 19 8.64 -3.99 -5.35
C GLU A 19 7.68 -5.08 -5.82
N GLY A 20 7.97 -6.35 -5.49
CA GLY A 20 7.07 -7.46 -5.82
C GLY A 20 5.66 -7.27 -5.22
N LEU A 21 5.58 -6.77 -3.99
CA LEU A 21 4.31 -6.46 -3.35
C LEU A 21 3.57 -5.31 -4.04
N ALA A 22 4.27 -4.27 -4.48
CA ALA A 22 3.69 -3.17 -5.22
C ALA A 22 3.08 -3.64 -6.56
N SER A 23 3.80 -4.51 -7.30
CA SER A 23 3.29 -5.12 -8.54
C SER A 23 2.05 -6.00 -8.30
N ILE A 24 1.97 -6.71 -7.16
CA ILE A 24 0.78 -7.47 -6.79
C ILE A 24 -0.41 -6.52 -6.58
N PHE A 25 -0.23 -5.42 -5.84
CA PHE A 25 -1.31 -4.45 -5.62
C PHE A 25 -1.82 -3.85 -6.93
N GLU A 26 -0.93 -3.50 -7.87
CA GLU A 26 -1.33 -3.00 -9.20
C GLU A 26 -2.11 -4.05 -10.00
N ARG A 27 -1.62 -5.29 -10.04
CA ARG A 27 -2.31 -6.39 -10.73
C ARG A 27 -3.69 -6.63 -10.13
N GLU A 28 -3.78 -6.77 -8.82
CA GLU A 28 -5.06 -7.00 -8.14
C GLU A 28 -6.02 -5.83 -8.35
N CYS A 29 -5.52 -4.59 -8.41
CA CYS A 29 -6.33 -3.41 -8.72
C CYS A 29 -7.02 -3.52 -10.09
N THR A 30 -6.37 -4.13 -11.09
CA THR A 30 -6.98 -4.37 -12.42
C THR A 30 -8.00 -5.51 -12.45
N LEU A 31 -8.01 -6.37 -11.43
CA LEU A 31 -8.90 -7.53 -11.32
C LEU A 31 -10.09 -7.26 -10.40
N LEU A 32 -10.22 -6.05 -9.86
CA LEU A 32 -11.29 -5.70 -8.94
C LEU A 32 -12.65 -5.77 -9.66
N PRO A 33 -13.70 -6.25 -8.98
CA PRO A 33 -15.05 -6.24 -9.51
C PRO A 33 -15.51 -4.81 -9.87
N PRO A 34 -16.27 -4.62 -10.96
CA PRO A 34 -16.72 -3.29 -11.39
C PRO A 34 -17.69 -2.63 -10.41
N ASN A 35 -18.32 -3.39 -9.51
CA ASN A 35 -19.19 -2.90 -8.45
C ASN A 35 -18.48 -2.69 -7.10
N LEU A 36 -17.14 -2.83 -7.07
CA LEU A 36 -16.37 -2.60 -5.85
C LEU A 36 -16.32 -1.10 -5.51
N HIS A 37 -16.28 -0.81 -4.21
CA HIS A 37 -16.20 0.56 -3.72
C HIS A 37 -14.91 1.26 -4.19
N LEU A 38 -15.03 2.46 -4.76
CA LEU A 38 -13.91 3.21 -5.35
C LEU A 38 -12.77 3.48 -4.36
N ASP A 39 -13.09 3.63 -3.06
CA ASP A 39 -12.08 3.78 -2.00
C ASP A 39 -11.07 2.62 -2.01
N CYS A 40 -11.49 1.38 -2.29
CA CYS A 40 -10.60 0.24 -2.33
C CYS A 40 -9.55 0.38 -3.45
N THR A 41 -9.99 0.73 -4.66
CA THR A 41 -9.12 1.02 -5.80
C THR A 41 -8.11 2.13 -5.47
N ILE A 42 -8.58 3.21 -4.84
CA ILE A 42 -7.73 4.34 -4.44
C ILE A 42 -6.68 3.90 -3.41
N GLN A 43 -7.08 3.17 -2.36
CA GLN A 43 -6.13 2.70 -1.33
C GLN A 43 -5.12 1.71 -1.90
N MET A 44 -5.52 0.81 -2.80
CA MET A 44 -4.61 -0.16 -3.42
C MET A 44 -3.58 0.51 -4.31
N GLY A 45 -4.00 1.49 -5.13
CA GLY A 45 -3.08 2.28 -5.94
C GLY A 45 -2.10 3.09 -5.08
N HIS A 46 -2.59 3.73 -4.02
CA HIS A 46 -1.76 4.46 -3.06
C HIS A 46 -0.72 3.56 -2.38
N VAL A 47 -1.10 2.36 -1.95
CA VAL A 47 -0.17 1.40 -1.34
C VAL A 47 0.92 0.98 -2.33
N ALA A 48 0.55 0.65 -3.57
CA ALA A 48 1.52 0.29 -4.62
C ALA A 48 2.53 1.40 -4.88
N GLU A 49 2.07 2.65 -4.99
CA GLU A 49 2.94 3.81 -5.16
C GLU A 49 3.86 4.02 -3.95
N MET A 50 3.30 3.98 -2.74
CA MET A 50 4.04 4.23 -1.52
C MET A 50 5.13 3.19 -1.27
N LEU A 51 4.90 1.92 -1.60
CA LEU A 51 5.90 0.85 -1.46
C LEU A 51 7.19 1.12 -2.26
N ARG A 52 7.10 1.86 -3.37
CA ARG A 52 8.25 2.17 -4.23
C ARG A 52 9.02 3.43 -3.82
N LYS A 53 8.43 4.29 -2.99
CA LYS A 53 9.06 5.54 -2.56
C LYS A 53 10.21 5.26 -1.59
N PRO A 54 11.28 6.07 -1.59
CA PRO A 54 12.35 5.97 -0.58
C PRO A 54 11.83 6.00 0.86
N TYR A 55 10.73 6.74 1.10
CA TYR A 55 10.00 6.78 2.36
C TYR A 55 9.68 5.39 2.93
N SER A 56 9.31 4.42 2.08
CA SER A 56 8.97 3.05 2.50
C SER A 56 10.18 2.23 2.93
N ARG A 57 11.41 2.72 2.70
CA ARG A 57 12.66 2.03 3.06
C ARG A 57 13.16 2.40 4.46
N GLU A 58 12.55 3.39 5.10
CA GLU A 58 12.90 3.78 6.47
C GLU A 58 12.04 3.01 7.49
N LEU A 59 12.67 2.33 8.45
CA LEU A 59 11.97 1.50 9.44
C LEU A 59 10.95 2.28 10.29
N LYS A 60 11.25 3.55 10.62
CA LYS A 60 10.39 4.43 11.44
C LYS A 60 9.09 4.87 10.74
N ASN A 61 9.06 4.84 9.41
CA ASN A 61 7.95 5.36 8.63
C ASN A 61 6.81 4.33 8.56
N ASN A 62 5.57 4.74 8.42
CA ASN A 62 4.46 3.81 8.17
C ASN A 62 3.68 4.31 6.95
N ILE A 63 3.31 3.39 6.06
CA ILE A 63 2.36 3.70 5.00
C ILE A 63 0.99 3.84 5.66
N THR A 64 0.47 5.05 5.70
CA THR A 64 -0.87 5.37 6.19
C THR A 64 -1.86 5.37 5.03
N PRO A 65 -3.14 5.04 5.26
CA PRO A 65 -4.18 5.20 4.25
C PRO A 65 -4.22 6.63 3.71
N VAL A 66 -4.51 6.78 2.42
CA VAL A 66 -4.77 8.11 1.85
C VAL A 66 -6.14 8.59 2.30
N ARG A 67 -6.27 9.86 2.67
CA ARG A 67 -7.59 10.44 2.97
C ARG A 67 -8.38 10.59 1.68
N THR A 68 -9.51 9.91 1.61
CA THR A 68 -10.44 10.04 0.48
C THR A 68 -11.70 10.77 0.92
N GLN A 69 -12.46 11.30 -0.04
CA GLN A 69 -13.78 11.92 0.20
C GLN A 69 -14.83 10.94 0.76
N PHE A 70 -14.53 9.63 0.76
CA PHE A 70 -15.38 8.58 1.31
C PHE A 70 -15.19 8.40 2.82
N HIS A 71 -14.12 8.95 3.39
CA HIS A 71 -13.91 9.04 4.84
C HIS A 71 -14.73 10.21 5.43
N LYS A 72 -16.06 10.12 5.38
CA LYS A 72 -16.94 10.97 6.21
C LYS A 72 -17.24 10.20 7.50
N GLY A 73 -16.48 10.41 8.57
CA GLY A 73 -16.77 9.67 9.81
C GLY A 73 -15.99 9.98 11.08
N ASP A 74 -14.71 10.34 11.04
CA ASP A 74 -13.92 10.44 12.27
C ASP A 74 -13.38 11.87 12.50
N GLN A 75 -14.25 12.73 13.05
CA GLN A 75 -13.88 13.97 13.76
C GLN A 75 -14.36 13.84 15.21
#